data_AF-A0A9P1R7I2-F1
#
_entry.id   AF-A0A9P1R7I2-F1
#
_cell.length_a   1.000
_cell.length_b   1.000
_cell.length_c   1.000
_cell.angle_alpha   90.00
_cell.angle_beta   90.00
_cell.angle_gamma   90.00
#
_symmetry.space_group_name_H-M   'P 1'
#
loop_
_entity.id
_entity.type
_entity.pdbx_description
1 polymer ?
#
loop_
_entity_poly.entity_id
_entity_poly.type
_entity_poly.pdbx_seq_one_letter_code
_entity_poly.pdbx_strand_id
1 'polypeptide(L)'
;MPRKNEWRNTALTVRFFIFDARAAFPFAVGLLHVTWWTMGTALAVFVFFGALEWMGISVVVALRMLRSWIAGPVRYGVAWWHKPQRKIK
;
A
#
# COMPACT_ATOMS: atom_id res chain seq x y z
N MET A 1 -14.89 25.68 -27.56
CA MET A 1 -14.79 25.41 -26.11
C MET A 1 -13.32 25.28 -25.74
N PRO A 2 -12.79 26.05 -24.76
CA PRO A 2 -11.41 25.88 -24.32
C PRO A 2 -11.24 24.49 -23.69
N ARG A 3 -10.17 23.76 -24.06
CA ARG A 3 -9.91 22.43 -23.51
C ARG A 3 -9.57 22.54 -22.02
N LYS A 4 -10.24 21.74 -21.20
CA LYS A 4 -9.98 21.65 -19.77
C LYS A 4 -8.57 21.10 -19.56
N ASN A 5 -7.74 21.81 -18.80
CA ASN A 5 -6.41 21.35 -18.46
C ASN A 5 -6.50 20.23 -17.40
N GLU A 6 -6.46 18.98 -17.87
CA GLU A 6 -6.65 17.79 -17.04
C GLU A 6 -5.38 17.38 -16.27
N TRP A 7 -4.25 18.06 -16.50
CA TRP A 7 -2.96 17.72 -15.89
C TRP A 7 -3.05 17.59 -14.36
N ARG A 8 -3.88 18.41 -13.71
CA ARG A 8 -4.09 18.38 -12.25
C ARG A 8 -4.71 17.07 -11.75
N ASN A 9 -5.55 16.43 -12.56
CA ASN A 9 -6.31 15.24 -12.16
C ASN A 9 -5.52 13.94 -12.36
N THR A 10 -4.36 14.00 -13.00
CA THR A 10 -3.50 12.82 -13.25
C THR A 10 -2.94 12.20 -11.97
N ALA A 11 -2.84 12.98 -10.89
CA ALA A 11 -2.34 12.51 -9.59
C ALA A 11 -3.41 11.85 -8.70
N LEU A 12 -4.68 11.88 -9.10
CA LEU A 12 -5.77 11.29 -8.32
C LEU A 12 -5.69 9.76 -8.34
N THR A 13 -5.94 9.13 -7.21
CA THR A 13 -6.04 7.67 -7.13
C THR A 13 -7.20 7.19 -7.99
N VAL A 14 -6.97 6.15 -8.79
CA VAL A 14 -8.01 5.53 -9.62
C VAL A 14 -8.95 4.76 -8.69
N ARG A 15 -10.22 5.13 -8.67
CA ARG A 15 -11.25 4.51 -7.82
C ARG A 15 -12.26 3.78 -8.68
N PHE A 16 -12.65 2.59 -8.23
CA PHE A 16 -13.80 1.87 -8.75
C PHE A 16 -14.92 1.96 -7.71
N PHE A 17 -15.89 2.86 -7.96
CA PHE A 17 -16.89 3.26 -6.97
C PHE A 17 -16.25 3.79 -5.67
N ILE A 18 -16.43 3.06 -4.57
CA ILE A 18 -15.94 3.44 -3.24
C ILE A 18 -14.52 2.91 -3.00
N PHE A 19 -14.12 1.87 -3.73
CA PHE A 19 -12.88 1.13 -3.51
C PHE A 19 -11.75 1.62 -4.42
N ASP A 20 -10.51 1.57 -3.93
CA ASP A 20 -9.32 1.75 -4.75
C ASP A 20 -9.26 0.65 -5.81
N ALA A 21 -9.07 1.04 -7.07
CA ALA A 21 -8.97 0.09 -8.18
C ALA A 21 -7.80 -0.88 -8.01
N ARG A 22 -6.74 -0.48 -7.28
CA ARG A 22 -5.58 -1.32 -6.98
C ARG A 22 -5.93 -2.50 -6.08
N ALA A 23 -6.92 -2.35 -5.20
CA ALA A 23 -7.36 -3.42 -4.31
C ALA A 23 -7.98 -4.59 -5.08
N ALA A 24 -8.52 -4.35 -6.29
CA ALA A 24 -9.14 -5.37 -7.14
C ALA A 24 -8.16 -6.27 -7.89
N PHE A 25 -6.86 -5.96 -7.88
CA PHE A 25 -5.83 -6.74 -8.57
C PHE A 25 -5.79 -8.25 -8.24
N PRO A 26 -6.01 -8.69 -6.97
CA PRO A 26 -6.06 -10.12 -6.63
C PRO A 26 -7.15 -10.89 -7.38
N PHE A 27 -8.28 -10.25 -7.71
CA PHE A 27 -9.33 -10.88 -8.52
C PHE A 27 -8.87 -11.09 -9.96
N ALA A 28 -8.15 -10.13 -10.55
CA ALA A 28 -7.57 -10.31 -11.88
C ALA A 28 -6.64 -11.52 -11.94
N VAL A 29 -5.81 -11.72 -10.90
CA VAL A 29 -4.94 -12.90 -10.78
C VAL A 29 -5.74 -14.18 -10.53
N GLY A 30 -6.73 -14.13 -9.63
CA GLY A 30 -7.58 -15.27 -9.32
C GLY A 30 -8.39 -15.76 -10.52
N LEU A 31 -8.78 -14.86 -11.43
CA LEU A 31 -9.48 -15.22 -12.67
C LEU A 31 -8.61 -16.04 -13.63
N LEU A 32 -7.27 -15.97 -13.52
CA LEU A 32 -6.35 -16.82 -14.30
C LEU A 32 -6.34 -18.28 -13.81
N HIS A 33 -6.68 -18.51 -12.55
CA HIS A 33 -6.74 -19.83 -11.95
C HIS A 33 -7.91 -19.90 -10.97
N VAL A 34 -9.11 -20.14 -11.50
CA VAL A 34 -10.36 -20.10 -10.74
C VAL A 34 -10.50 -21.37 -9.89
N THR A 35 -10.08 -21.28 -8.63
CA THR A 35 -10.35 -22.30 -7.60
C THR A 35 -10.92 -21.62 -6.36
N TRP A 36 -11.61 -22.40 -5.51
CA TRP A 36 -12.16 -21.86 -4.26
C TRP A 36 -11.09 -21.23 -3.38
N TRP A 37 -9.88 -21.80 -3.36
CA TRP A 37 -8.77 -21.27 -2.58
C TRP A 37 -8.23 -19.94 -3.12
N THR A 38 -8.04 -19.82 -4.44
CA THR A 38 -7.56 -18.56 -5.04
C THR A 38 -8.61 -17.46 -4.95
N MET A 39 -9.89 -17.78 -5.12
CA MET A 39 -10.99 -16.83 -4.92
C MET A 39 -11.10 -16.39 -3.47
N GLY A 40 -11.01 -17.33 -2.51
CA GLY A 40 -11.00 -17.01 -1.09
C GLY A 40 -9.83 -16.12 -0.70
N THR A 41 -8.63 -16.40 -1.24
CA THR A 41 -7.43 -15.58 -1.02
C THR A 41 -7.59 -14.20 -1.64
N ALA A 42 -8.12 -14.10 -2.87
CA ALA A 42 -8.35 -12.83 -3.54
C ALA A 42 -9.32 -11.94 -2.75
N LEU A 43 -10.41 -12.52 -2.23
CA LEU A 43 -11.37 -11.81 -1.38
C LEU A 43 -10.73 -11.33 -0.07
N ALA A 44 -9.94 -12.18 0.59
CA ALA A 44 -9.26 -11.80 1.84
C ALA A 44 -8.29 -10.62 1.62
N VAL A 45 -7.50 -10.66 0.55
CA VAL A 45 -6.57 -9.58 0.20
C VAL A 45 -7.33 -8.30 -0.17
N PHE A 46 -8.42 -8.40 -0.93
CA PHE A 46 -9.27 -7.27 -1.27
C PHE A 46 -9.84 -6.59 -0.01
N VAL A 47 -10.40 -7.37 0.92
CA VAL A 47 -10.95 -6.86 2.18
C VAL A 47 -9.87 -6.21 3.03
N PHE A 48 -8.67 -6.81 3.10
CA PHE A 48 -7.54 -6.23 3.84
C PHE A 48 -7.15 -4.84 3.32
N PHE A 49 -6.97 -4.68 2.00
CA PHE A 49 -6.64 -3.38 1.42
C PHE A 49 -7.80 -2.39 1.49
N GLY A 50 -9.05 -2.85 1.33
CA GLY A 50 -10.23 -2.02 1.52
C GLY A 50 -10.36 -1.49 2.95
N ALA A 51 -10.02 -2.31 3.95
CA ALA A 51 -9.98 -1.88 5.35
C ALA A 51 -8.90 -0.81 5.59
N LEU A 52 -7.71 -0.98 5.02
CA LEU A 52 -6.65 0.04 5.10
C LEU A 52 -7.09 1.37 4.45
N GLU A 53 -7.74 1.32 3.29
CA GLU A 53 -8.28 2.50 2.62
C GLU A 53 -9.36 3.18 3.46
N TRP A 54 -10.26 2.40 4.08
CA TRP A 54 -11.30 2.93 4.96
C TRP A 54 -10.72 3.64 6.19
N MET A 55 -9.58 3.15 6.71
CA MET A 55 -8.82 3.81 7.77
C MET A 55 -7.99 5.01 7.28
N GLY A 56 -7.93 5.29 5.98
CA GLY A 56 -7.09 6.33 5.38
C GLY A 56 -5.59 6.01 5.40
N ILE A 57 -5.22 4.74 5.59
CA ILE A 57 -3.82 4.30 5.67
C ILE A 57 -3.34 3.88 4.30
N SER A 58 -2.37 4.61 3.74
CA SER A 58 -1.71 4.19 2.50
C SER A 58 -0.89 2.91 2.70
N VAL A 59 -0.73 2.12 1.64
CA VAL A 59 0.08 0.88 1.66
C VAL A 59 1.50 1.12 2.16
N VAL A 60 2.11 2.24 1.76
CA VAL A 60 3.46 2.63 2.21
C VAL A 60 3.50 2.87 3.71
N VAL A 61 2.47 3.50 4.28
CA VAL A 61 2.36 3.71 5.73
C VAL A 61 2.09 2.39 6.46
N ALA A 62 1.20 1.54 5.93
CA ALA A 62 0.95 0.22 6.48
C ALA A 62 2.23 -0.62 6.57
N LEU A 63 3.08 -0.61 5.52
CA LEU A 63 4.38 -1.28 5.55
C LEU A 63 5.35 -0.67 6.56
N ARG A 64 5.32 0.65 6.78
CA ARG A 64 6.12 1.31 7.83
C ARG A 64 5.65 0.93 9.23
N MET A 65 4.34 0.82 9.42
CA MET A 65 3.74 0.36 10.67
C MET A 65 4.12 -1.09 10.92
N LEU A 66 3.96 -1.97 9.92
CA LEU A 66 4.36 -3.37 9.99
C LEU A 66 5.84 -3.51 10.35
N ARG A 67 6.72 -2.79 9.65
CA ARG A 67 8.16 -2.78 9.97
C ARG A 67 8.44 -2.31 11.39
N SER A 68 7.75 -1.26 11.83
CA SER A 68 7.89 -0.71 13.19
C SER A 68 7.40 -1.68 14.25
N TRP A 69 6.34 -2.42 13.95
CA TRP A 69 5.76 -3.43 14.81
C TRP A 69 6.68 -4.65 14.94
N ILE A 70 7.21 -5.16 13.82
CA ILE A 70 8.21 -6.26 13.79
C ILE A 70 9.49 -5.87 14.55
N ALA A 71 9.94 -4.62 14.43
CA ALA A 71 11.13 -4.13 15.13
C ALA A 71 10.96 -4.07 16.67
N GLY A 72 9.73 -4.13 17.17
CA GLY A 72 9.43 -4.08 18.60
C GLY A 72 9.51 -2.67 19.22
N PRO A 73 9.23 -2.58 20.55
CA PRO A 73 9.13 -1.30 21.26
C PRO A 73 10.48 -0.64 21.53
N VAL A 74 11.56 -1.41 21.61
CA VAL A 74 12.89 -0.91 21.94
C VAL A 74 13.60 -0.48 20.66
N ARG A 75 13.78 0.84 20.51
CA ARG A 75 14.65 1.41 19.48
C ARG A 75 15.88 1.96 20.16
N TYR A 76 17.01 1.26 20.04
CA TYR A 76 18.29 1.80 20.50
C TYR A 76 18.59 3.08 19.69
N GLY A 77 18.42 4.23 20.33
CA GLY A 77 18.82 5.50 19.76
C GLY A 77 20.34 5.53 19.68
N VAL A 78 20.90 5.32 18.48
CA VAL A 78 22.31 5.62 18.27
C VAL A 78 22.43 7.15 18.33
N ALA A 79 23.20 7.65 19.30
CA ALA A 79 23.48 9.06 19.40
C ALA A 79 23.99 9.58 18.05
N TRP A 80 23.58 10.79 17.65
CA TRP A 80 23.84 11.29 16.29
C TRP A 80 25.34 11.40 15.96
N TRP A 81 26.20 11.54 16.96
CA TRP A 81 27.66 11.50 16.85
C TRP A 81 28.28 10.10 16.70
N HIS A 82 27.50 9.03 16.93
CA HIS A 82 27.92 7.63 16.73
C HIS A 82 27.42 7.03 15.41
N LYS A 83 26.76 7.81 14.54
CA LYS A 83 26.39 7.30 13.21
C LYS A 83 27.68 7.03 12.42
N PRO A 84 27.94 5.79 11.97
CA PRO A 84 29.03 5.56 11.03
C PRO A 84 28.73 6.35 9.76
N GLN A 85 29.45 7.45 9.56
CA GLN A 85 29.47 8.17 8.30
C GLN A 85 29.84 7.13 7.23
N ARG A 86 28.93 6.86 6.29
CA ARG A 86 29.20 5.95 5.17
C ARG A 86 30.46 6.46 4.48
N LYS A 87 31.61 5.79 4.68
CA LYS A 87 32.83 6.12 3.94
C LYS A 87 32.55 5.83 2.47
N ILE A 88 32.35 6.89 1.69
CA ILE A 88 32.34 6.80 0.24
C ILE A 88 33.80 6.55 -0.13
N LYS A 89 34.07 5.37 -0.68
CA LYS A 89 35.37 5.01 -1.24
C LYS A 89 35.46 5.54 -2.66
#